data_AF-A0A6A7G6B2-F1
#
_entry.id   AF-A0A6A7G6B2-F1
#
_cell.length_a   1.000
_cell.length_b   1.000
_cell.length_c   1.000
_cell.angle_alpha   90.00
_cell.angle_beta   90.00
_cell.angle_gamma   90.00
#
_symmetry.space_group_name_H-M   'P 1'
#
loop_
_entity.id
_entity.type
_entity.pdbx_description
1 polymer ?
#
loop_
_entity_poly.entity_id
_entity_poly.type
_entity_poly.pdbx_seq_one_letter_code
_entity_poly.pdbx_strand_id
1 'polypeptide(L)'
;MDSRIGLDYIAENKDYAIKLAEAFYKSSTTIRKQVFELLSALCFYNADGYARTLEVLNYYKDLKQERYRFKVVVDELRSSGSLEYRTVVVAFVNCIIASTTDLHERISIRNEFIGLKLLDTLGQLRRYANKDRDLCVQLDVFSEERETDEAQITGPDGVDLTSHADVFYAILRQVVETPQEGPFLNVLQHLLRIDPRERISDVMWNTAERLLHRVTLLDDPQDTARLLRAPSSRNLNLGKGGGSSGGGSGHRCLCSCHRETTPVANSGAPAAVPVPPPPPPPPPPPLGGGPPPPPPPPP
;
A
#
# COMPACT_ATOMS: atom_id res chain seq x y z
N MET A 1 28.41 28.71 16.58
CA MET A 1 27.69 28.95 15.31
C MET A 1 26.36 28.28 15.47
N ASP A 2 25.30 29.07 15.59
CA ASP A 2 24.00 28.62 16.08
C ASP A 2 23.45 27.47 15.23
N SER A 3 23.24 26.31 15.85
CA SER A 3 22.69 25.12 15.19
C SER A 3 21.40 25.43 14.44
N ARG A 4 20.64 26.45 14.85
CA ARG A 4 19.45 26.96 14.15
C ARG A 4 19.77 27.55 12.78
N ILE A 5 20.76 28.43 12.68
CA ILE A 5 21.19 29.05 11.40
C ILE A 5 21.65 27.97 10.41
N GLY A 6 22.34 26.93 10.92
CA GLY A 6 22.76 25.79 10.09
C GLY A 6 21.58 24.96 9.58
N LEU A 7 20.58 24.70 10.43
CA LEU A 7 19.38 23.96 10.05
C LEU A 7 18.49 24.77 9.10
N ASP A 8 18.30 26.07 9.33
CA ASP A 8 17.59 26.99 8.43
C ASP A 8 18.21 26.92 7.03
N TYR A 9 19.53 27.06 6.94
CA TYR A 9 20.23 27.03 5.66
C TYR A 9 20.07 25.71 4.90
N ILE A 10 20.10 24.57 5.60
CA ILE A 10 19.92 23.25 5.00
C ILE A 10 18.45 23.01 4.60
N ALA A 11 17.51 23.43 5.44
CA ALA A 11 16.07 23.33 5.15
C ALA A 11 15.70 24.12 3.90
N GLU A 12 16.25 25.33 3.73
CA GLU A 12 15.95 26.20 2.59
C GLU A 12 16.67 25.80 1.28
N ASN A 13 17.86 25.18 1.35
CA ASN A 13 18.63 24.82 0.14
C ASN A 13 18.35 23.40 -0.36
N LYS A 14 17.74 23.28 -1.54
CA LYS A 14 17.45 21.99 -2.20
C LYS A 14 18.69 21.17 -2.55
N ASP A 15 19.79 21.83 -2.89
CA ASP A 15 21.04 21.16 -3.26
C ASP A 15 21.64 20.33 -2.11
N TYR A 16 21.30 20.65 -0.86
CA TYR A 16 21.75 19.87 0.28
C TYR A 16 21.12 18.48 0.33
N ALA A 17 19.93 18.30 -0.24
CA ALA A 17 19.30 16.97 -0.30
C ALA A 17 20.20 15.98 -1.06
N ILE A 18 20.75 16.41 -2.19
CA ILE A 18 21.65 15.63 -3.03
C ILE A 18 22.97 15.38 -2.29
N LYS A 19 23.59 16.42 -1.72
CA LYS A 19 24.86 16.29 -1.00
C LYS A 19 24.77 15.32 0.18
N LEU A 20 23.69 15.39 0.96
CA LEU A 20 23.46 14.47 2.08
C LEU A 20 23.21 13.04 1.61
N ALA A 21 22.44 12.85 0.53
CA ALA A 21 22.23 11.53 -0.05
C ALA A 21 23.54 10.91 -0.57
N GLU A 22 24.38 11.68 -1.25
CA GLU A 22 25.70 11.22 -1.72
C GLU A 22 26.65 10.92 -0.56
N ALA A 23 26.66 11.77 0.47
CA ALA A 23 27.43 11.54 1.69
C ALA A 23 26.98 10.25 2.37
N PHE A 24 25.68 9.98 2.45
CA PHE A 24 25.16 8.74 3.00
C PHE A 24 25.62 7.51 2.19
N TYR A 25 25.62 7.63 0.86
CA TYR A 25 25.96 6.52 -0.05
C TYR A 25 27.41 6.06 0.06
N LYS A 26 28.36 7.00 0.05
CA LYS A 26 29.80 6.69 -0.11
C LYS A 26 30.55 6.48 1.21
N SER A 27 29.89 6.66 2.35
CA SER A 27 30.58 6.83 3.62
C SER A 27 30.52 5.64 4.57
N SER A 28 31.36 5.71 5.62
CA SER A 28 31.41 4.75 6.72
C SER A 28 30.16 4.84 7.62
N THR A 29 29.96 3.81 8.45
CA THR A 29 28.88 3.76 9.45
C THR A 29 28.85 5.01 10.34
N THR A 30 30.01 5.56 10.70
CA THR A 30 30.11 6.79 11.52
C THR A 30 29.47 8.00 10.83
N ILE A 31 29.75 8.21 9.54
CA ILE A 31 29.18 9.33 8.80
C ILE A 31 27.68 9.09 8.56
N ARG A 32 27.27 7.85 8.25
CA ARG A 32 25.85 7.52 8.14
C ARG A 32 25.09 7.79 9.44
N LYS A 33 25.73 7.57 10.60
CA LYS A 33 25.16 7.88 11.92
C LYS A 33 24.89 9.38 12.04
N GLN A 34 25.90 10.19 11.73
CA GLN A 34 25.79 11.66 11.76
C GLN A 34 24.75 12.18 10.78
N VAL A 35 24.63 11.58 9.59
CA VAL A 35 23.58 11.95 8.63
C VAL A 35 22.21 11.63 9.20
N PHE A 36 21.98 10.45 9.80
CA PHE A 36 20.70 10.16 10.45
C PHE A 36 20.37 11.14 11.60
N GLU A 37 21.34 11.47 12.45
CA GLU A 37 21.15 12.46 13.52
C GLU A 37 20.79 13.84 12.96
N LEU A 38 21.43 14.26 11.87
CA LEU A 38 21.11 15.52 11.19
C LEU A 38 19.72 15.49 10.56
N LEU A 39 19.34 14.39 9.91
CA LEU A 39 18.01 14.24 9.31
C LEU A 39 16.92 14.23 10.38
N SER A 40 17.15 13.59 11.54
CA SER A 40 16.27 13.69 12.71
C SER A 40 16.13 15.14 13.18
N ALA A 41 17.24 15.87 13.31
CA ALA A 41 17.21 17.27 13.72
C ALA A 41 16.42 18.14 12.73
N LEU A 42 16.58 17.93 11.42
CA LEU A 42 15.82 18.62 10.38
C LEU A 42 14.32 18.29 10.44
N CYS A 43 13.98 17.00 10.58
CA CYS A 43 12.60 16.54 10.70
C CYS A 43 11.86 17.21 11.85
N PHE A 44 12.49 17.29 13.03
CA PHE A 44 11.89 17.88 14.21
C PHE A 44 11.85 19.42 14.20
N TYR A 45 12.74 20.05 13.43
CA TYR A 45 12.93 21.50 13.48
C TYR A 45 11.75 22.29 12.90
N ASN A 46 11.33 21.97 11.66
CA ASN A 46 10.20 22.59 10.99
C ASN A 46 9.72 21.77 9.78
N ALA A 47 8.61 22.20 9.15
CA ALA A 47 8.02 21.52 8.00
C ALA A 47 8.96 21.44 6.79
N ASP A 48 9.77 22.49 6.54
CA ASP A 48 10.74 22.50 5.44
C ASP A 48 11.88 21.50 5.68
N GLY A 49 12.34 21.36 6.91
CA GLY A 49 13.32 20.36 7.34
C GLY A 49 12.80 18.94 7.19
N TYR A 50 11.54 18.70 7.58
CA TYR A 50 10.87 17.42 7.33
C TYR A 50 10.77 17.11 5.82
N ALA A 51 10.32 18.07 5.01
CA ALA A 51 10.27 17.92 3.56
C ALA A 51 11.67 17.66 2.97
N ARG A 52 12.70 18.36 3.45
CA ARG A 52 14.09 18.18 3.04
C ARG A 52 14.58 16.77 3.35
N THR A 53 14.25 16.22 4.52
CA THR A 53 14.61 14.84 4.87
C THR A 53 13.95 13.83 3.93
N LEU A 54 12.67 14.00 3.60
CA LEU A 54 12.00 13.14 2.62
C LEU A 54 12.60 13.26 1.22
N GLU A 55 13.03 14.46 0.81
CA GLU A 55 13.77 14.67 -0.44
C GLU A 55 15.10 13.93 -0.44
N VAL A 56 15.90 14.00 0.64
CA VAL A 56 17.18 13.25 0.77
C VAL A 56 16.97 11.76 0.55
N LEU A 57 15.95 11.18 1.20
CA LEU A 57 15.65 9.75 1.08
C LEU A 57 15.16 9.38 -0.32
N ASN A 58 14.39 10.26 -0.97
CA ASN A 58 13.98 10.08 -2.37
C ASN A 58 15.17 10.13 -3.33
N TYR A 59 16.09 11.09 -3.17
CA TYR A 59 17.32 11.13 -3.97
C TYR A 59 18.17 9.88 -3.74
N TYR A 60 18.29 9.42 -2.50
CA TYR A 60 19.03 8.19 -2.20
C TYR A 60 18.43 6.96 -2.87
N LYS A 61 17.09 6.84 -2.85
CA LYS A 61 16.35 5.81 -3.56
C LYS A 61 16.67 5.83 -5.05
N ASP A 62 16.63 7.00 -5.69
CA ASP A 62 16.93 7.13 -7.11
C ASP A 62 18.40 6.80 -7.41
N LEU A 63 19.34 7.24 -6.55
CA LEU A 63 20.77 6.93 -6.66
C LEU A 63 21.04 5.42 -6.58
N LYS A 64 20.30 4.69 -5.74
CA LYS A 64 20.41 3.23 -5.59
C LYS A 64 19.55 2.44 -6.56
N GLN A 65 18.71 3.11 -7.37
CA GLN A 65 17.69 2.49 -8.23
C GLN A 65 16.73 1.57 -7.45
N GLU A 66 16.34 2.01 -6.25
CA GLU A 66 15.40 1.29 -5.39
C GLU A 66 13.97 1.74 -5.64
N ARG A 67 12.99 0.88 -5.29
CA ARG A 67 11.58 1.23 -5.43
C ARG A 67 11.06 2.15 -4.32
N TYR A 68 11.58 1.98 -3.10
CA TYR A 68 11.01 2.61 -1.90
C TYR A 68 12.03 3.48 -1.18
N ARG A 69 11.64 4.72 -0.83
CA ARG A 69 12.51 5.72 -0.18
C ARG A 69 13.03 5.30 1.18
N PHE A 70 12.23 4.54 1.94
CA PHE A 70 12.59 4.09 3.27
C PHE A 70 13.36 2.76 3.29
N LYS A 71 13.60 2.14 2.12
CA LYS A 71 14.32 0.86 2.05
C LYS A 71 15.71 0.95 2.66
N VAL A 72 16.44 2.05 2.41
CA VAL A 72 17.77 2.29 2.99
C VAL A 72 17.76 2.23 4.52
N VAL A 73 16.73 2.80 5.15
CA VAL A 73 16.62 2.87 6.61
C VAL A 73 16.46 1.47 7.18
N VAL A 74 15.58 0.66 6.59
CA VAL A 74 15.33 -0.72 7.03
C VAL A 74 16.53 -1.62 6.75
N ASP A 75 17.22 -1.42 5.63
CA ASP A 75 18.44 -2.17 5.30
C ASP A 75 19.57 -1.87 6.30
N GLU A 76 19.79 -0.62 6.69
CA GLU A 76 20.79 -0.25 7.70
C GLU A 76 20.49 -0.86 9.08
N LEU A 77 19.21 -0.98 9.47
CA LEU A 77 18.82 -1.71 10.68
C LEU A 77 19.22 -3.18 10.61
N ARG A 78 19.07 -3.82 9.45
CA ARG A 78 19.39 -5.25 9.26
C ARG A 78 20.90 -5.49 9.17
N SER A 79 21.62 -4.68 8.38
CA SER A 79 23.02 -4.93 8.03
C SER A 79 24.02 -4.50 9.10
N SER A 80 23.68 -3.54 9.97
CA SER A 80 24.61 -3.05 10.99
C SER A 80 24.90 -4.09 12.07
N GLY A 81 26.15 -4.23 12.48
CA GLY A 81 26.54 -4.99 13.68
C GLY A 81 26.53 -4.18 14.98
N SER A 82 26.43 -2.85 14.89
CA SER A 82 26.47 -1.96 16.06
C SER A 82 25.05 -1.68 16.58
N LEU A 83 24.82 -2.00 17.85
CA LEU A 83 23.56 -1.69 18.54
C LEU A 83 23.36 -0.18 18.67
N GLU A 84 24.41 0.57 19.03
CA GLU A 84 24.37 2.03 19.12
C GLU A 84 23.93 2.68 17.81
N TYR A 85 24.45 2.19 16.67
CA TYR A 85 24.02 2.67 15.36
C TYR A 85 22.56 2.32 15.07
N ARG A 86 22.14 1.08 15.37
CA ARG A 86 20.75 0.64 15.20
C ARG A 86 19.80 1.48 16.06
N THR A 87 20.18 1.84 17.28
CA THR A 87 19.42 2.74 18.17
C THR A 87 19.19 4.10 17.51
N VAL A 88 20.22 4.70 16.90
CA VAL A 88 20.07 5.95 16.15
C VAL A 88 19.11 5.79 14.97
N VAL A 89 19.19 4.68 14.24
CA VAL A 89 18.29 4.46 13.09
C VAL A 89 16.84 4.22 13.54
N VAL A 90 16.59 3.50 14.64
CA VAL A 90 15.22 3.37 15.20
C VAL A 90 14.72 4.73 15.71
N ALA A 91 15.58 5.51 16.37
CA ALA A 91 15.22 6.87 16.78
C ALA A 91 14.88 7.77 15.59
N PHE A 92 15.59 7.62 14.46
CA PHE A 92 15.24 8.31 13.22
C PHE A 92 13.86 7.89 12.69
N VAL A 93 13.54 6.60 12.71
CA VAL A 93 12.20 6.10 12.33
C VAL A 93 11.10 6.73 13.21
N ASN A 94 11.30 6.73 14.53
CA ASN A 94 10.35 7.35 15.45
C ASN A 94 10.21 8.87 15.18
N CYS A 95 11.34 9.54 14.98
CA CYS A 95 11.38 10.97 14.71
C CYS A 95 10.63 11.33 13.42
N ILE A 96 10.89 10.66 12.31
CA ILE A 96 10.25 11.00 11.03
C ILE A 96 8.74 10.73 11.05
N ILE A 97 8.28 9.68 11.74
CA ILE A 97 6.85 9.43 11.93
C ILE A 97 6.23 10.53 12.81
N ALA A 98 6.85 10.85 13.95
CA ALA A 98 6.34 11.85 14.89
C ALA A 98 6.42 13.30 14.38
N SER A 99 7.11 13.55 13.27
CA SER A 99 7.29 14.90 12.70
C SER A 99 6.05 15.44 12.00
N THR A 100 5.06 14.60 11.71
CA THR A 100 3.73 15.04 11.25
C THR A 100 2.69 14.91 12.36
N THR A 101 1.91 15.97 12.56
CA THR A 101 0.82 15.99 13.54
C THR A 101 -0.46 15.39 12.98
N ASP A 102 -0.56 15.21 11.66
CA ASP A 102 -1.70 14.58 11.01
C ASP A 102 -1.67 13.06 11.22
N LEU A 103 -2.73 12.52 11.82
CA LEU A 103 -2.84 11.10 12.14
C LEU A 103 -2.74 10.23 10.88
N HIS A 104 -3.44 10.61 9.80
CA HIS A 104 -3.42 9.87 8.54
C HIS A 104 -2.04 9.85 7.88
N GLU A 105 -1.32 10.96 7.92
CA GLU A 105 0.06 11.05 7.43
C GLU A 105 1.00 10.20 8.29
N ARG A 106 0.90 10.24 9.63
CA ARG A 106 1.70 9.37 10.51
C ARG A 106 1.52 7.89 10.18
N ILE A 107 0.27 7.46 10.03
CA ILE A 107 -0.07 6.08 9.66
C ILE A 107 0.48 5.74 8.29
N SER A 108 0.34 6.64 7.31
CA SER A 108 0.82 6.42 5.95
C SER A 108 2.34 6.21 5.92
N ILE A 109 3.11 7.10 6.56
CA ILE A 109 4.57 6.98 6.68
C ILE A 109 4.95 5.69 7.42
N ARG A 110 4.29 5.37 8.54
CA ARG A 110 4.52 4.13 9.29
C ARG A 110 4.25 2.89 8.42
N ASN A 111 3.17 2.91 7.64
CA ASN A 111 2.78 1.80 6.77
C ASN A 111 3.76 1.60 5.60
N GLU A 112 4.39 2.65 5.08
CA GLU A 112 5.50 2.49 4.12
C GLU A 112 6.65 1.68 4.73
N PHE A 113 7.02 1.94 6.00
CA PHE A 113 8.03 1.14 6.70
C PHE A 113 7.56 -0.29 6.98
N ILE A 114 6.31 -0.48 7.42
CA ILE A 114 5.75 -1.81 7.67
C ILE A 114 5.74 -2.64 6.38
N GLY A 115 5.40 -2.05 5.24
CA GLY A 115 5.49 -2.68 3.92
C GLY A 115 6.90 -3.18 3.58
N LEU A 116 7.93 -2.53 4.11
CA LEU A 116 9.34 -2.93 4.00
C LEU A 116 9.78 -3.96 5.06
N LYS A 117 8.83 -4.56 5.79
CA LYS A 117 9.07 -5.52 6.87
C LYS A 117 9.85 -4.92 8.05
N LEU A 118 9.51 -3.68 8.41
CA LEU A 118 10.07 -3.04 9.61
C LEU A 118 9.71 -3.82 10.89
N LEU A 119 8.45 -4.26 11.05
CA LEU A 119 8.00 -4.97 12.27
C LEU A 119 8.84 -6.22 12.56
N ASP A 120 9.10 -7.03 11.53
CA ASP A 120 9.97 -8.21 11.64
C ASP A 120 11.39 -7.84 12.08
N THR A 121 11.89 -6.71 11.56
CA THR A 121 13.23 -6.20 11.88
C THR A 121 13.28 -5.71 13.33
N LEU A 122 12.30 -4.95 13.80
CA LEU A 122 12.20 -4.49 15.18
C LEU A 122 12.03 -5.67 16.16
N GLY A 123 11.24 -6.67 15.80
CA GLY A 123 11.08 -7.90 16.58
C GLY A 123 12.39 -8.69 16.74
N GLN A 124 13.25 -8.71 15.72
CA GLN A 124 14.59 -9.27 15.82
C GLN A 124 15.51 -8.43 16.73
N LEU A 125 15.45 -7.10 16.61
CA LEU A 125 16.24 -6.18 17.45
C LEU A 125 15.86 -6.28 18.93
N ARG A 126 14.58 -6.53 19.23
CA ARG A 126 14.08 -6.71 20.61
C ARG A 126 14.81 -7.83 21.36
N ARG A 127 15.29 -8.86 20.66
CA ARG A 127 16.09 -9.96 21.26
C ARG A 127 17.44 -9.50 21.82
N TYR A 128 17.95 -8.35 21.36
CA TYR A 128 19.21 -7.75 21.81
C TYR A 128 19.00 -6.51 22.69
N ALA A 129 17.75 -6.06 22.89
CA ALA A 129 17.42 -4.85 23.62
C ALA A 129 17.84 -4.88 25.09
N ASN A 130 18.00 -6.06 25.69
CA ASN A 130 18.55 -6.19 27.05
C ASN A 130 20.01 -5.72 27.17
N LYS A 131 20.73 -5.56 26.05
CA LYS A 131 22.12 -5.08 26.01
C LYS A 131 22.24 -3.58 25.77
N ASP A 132 21.15 -2.91 25.41
CA ASP A 132 21.12 -1.49 25.07
C ASP A 132 19.78 -0.90 25.53
N ARG A 133 19.83 -0.16 26.63
CA ARG A 133 18.64 0.45 27.24
C ARG A 133 17.99 1.46 26.29
N ASP A 134 18.79 2.23 25.56
CA ASP A 134 18.28 3.26 24.67
C ASP A 134 17.57 2.63 23.47
N LEU A 135 18.10 1.49 22.96
CA LEU A 135 17.39 0.69 21.98
C LEU A 135 16.05 0.20 22.51
N CYS A 136 16.00 -0.31 23.74
CA CYS A 136 14.76 -0.78 24.34
C CYS A 136 13.71 0.34 24.38
N VAL A 137 14.10 1.52 24.87
CA VAL A 137 13.24 2.71 24.92
C VAL A 137 12.73 3.08 23.53
N GLN A 138 13.60 3.12 22.51
CA GLN A 138 13.16 3.46 21.15
C GLN A 138 12.19 2.42 20.56
N LEU A 139 12.35 1.14 20.89
CA LEU A 139 11.41 0.09 20.50
C LEU A 139 10.06 0.19 21.23
N ASP A 140 10.08 0.57 22.51
CA ASP A 140 8.88 0.83 23.30
C ASP A 140 8.11 2.03 22.72
N VAL A 141 8.80 3.16 22.49
CA VAL A 141 8.23 4.35 21.85
C VAL A 141 7.55 4.01 20.53
N PHE A 142 8.20 3.23 19.65
CA PHE A 142 7.58 2.84 18.39
C PHE A 142 6.27 2.07 18.61
N SER A 143 6.25 1.16 19.59
CA SER A 143 5.10 0.29 19.85
C SER A 143 3.95 1.07 20.48
N GLU A 144 4.24 1.90 21.48
CA GLU A 144 3.26 2.74 22.19
C GLU A 144 2.63 3.79 21.26
N GLU A 145 3.44 4.47 20.44
CA GLU A 145 2.92 5.45 19.47
C GLU A 145 2.08 4.79 18.38
N ARG A 146 2.45 3.57 17.95
CA ARG A 146 1.63 2.81 17.01
C ARG A 146 0.29 2.42 17.63
N GLU A 147 0.29 1.87 18.84
CA GLU A 147 -0.94 1.48 19.56
C GLU A 147 -1.84 2.71 19.81
N THR A 148 -1.23 3.85 20.14
CA THR A 148 -1.95 5.12 20.31
C THR A 148 -2.62 5.58 19.02
N ASP A 149 -1.90 5.57 17.90
CA ASP A 149 -2.49 5.91 16.60
C ASP A 149 -3.58 4.89 16.20
N GLU A 150 -3.34 3.58 16.37
CA GLU A 150 -4.30 2.50 16.10
C GLU A 150 -5.61 2.69 16.90
N ALA A 151 -5.52 3.02 18.18
CA ALA A 151 -6.68 3.28 19.03
C ALA A 151 -7.52 4.46 18.53
N GLN A 152 -6.88 5.51 17.97
CA GLN A 152 -7.56 6.68 17.41
C GLN A 152 -8.27 6.41 16.08
N ILE A 153 -7.83 5.38 15.35
CA ILE A 153 -8.33 5.02 14.04
C ILE A 153 -9.50 4.03 14.13
N THR A 154 -9.66 3.35 15.27
CA THR A 154 -10.67 2.29 15.44
C THR A 154 -12.01 2.70 14.82
N GLY A 155 -12.39 1.98 13.77
CA GLY A 155 -13.61 2.23 13.04
C GLY A 155 -14.86 1.80 13.82
N PRO A 156 -16.05 2.02 13.23
CA PRO A 156 -17.30 1.54 13.79
C PRO A 156 -17.19 0.07 14.22
N ASP A 157 -17.76 -0.28 15.37
CA ASP A 157 -17.76 -1.63 15.94
C ASP A 157 -16.37 -2.23 16.26
N GLY A 158 -15.37 -1.39 16.51
CA GLY A 158 -14.06 -1.87 16.96
C GLY A 158 -13.14 -2.37 15.83
N VAL A 159 -13.44 -2.01 14.58
CA VAL A 159 -12.66 -2.44 13.41
C VAL A 159 -11.31 -1.74 13.40
N ASP A 160 -10.22 -2.50 13.39
CA ASP A 160 -8.88 -1.97 13.17
C ASP A 160 -8.72 -1.49 11.70
N LEU A 161 -8.78 -0.18 11.45
CA LEU A 161 -8.63 0.35 10.08
C LEU A 161 -7.19 0.34 9.56
N THR A 162 -6.23 -0.13 10.36
CA THR A 162 -4.85 -0.37 9.92
C THR A 162 -4.63 -1.80 9.41
N SER A 163 -5.50 -2.75 9.80
CA SER A 163 -5.51 -4.12 9.30
C SER A 163 -6.34 -4.23 8.02
N HIS A 164 -5.67 -4.49 6.90
CA HIS A 164 -6.33 -4.77 5.62
C HIS A 164 -7.36 -5.91 5.73
N ALA A 165 -7.07 -6.92 6.55
CA ALA A 165 -7.97 -8.05 6.76
C ALA A 165 -9.23 -7.63 7.53
N ASP A 166 -9.07 -6.86 8.60
CA ASP A 166 -10.19 -6.43 9.45
C ASP A 166 -11.12 -5.48 8.69
N VAL A 167 -10.54 -4.51 7.96
CA VAL A 167 -11.28 -3.62 7.06
C VAL A 167 -12.03 -4.43 6.00
N PHE A 168 -11.37 -5.40 5.37
CA PHE A 168 -12.00 -6.27 4.38
C PHE A 168 -13.20 -7.03 4.97
N TYR A 169 -13.02 -7.67 6.13
CA TYR A 169 -14.10 -8.42 6.76
C TYR A 169 -15.21 -7.53 7.29
N ALA A 170 -14.90 -6.30 7.73
CA ALA A 170 -15.90 -5.32 8.13
C ALA A 170 -16.78 -4.91 6.95
N ILE A 171 -16.18 -4.55 5.81
CA ILE A 171 -16.91 -4.22 4.59
C ILE A 171 -17.70 -5.44 4.10
N LEU A 172 -17.10 -6.64 4.12
CA LEU A 172 -17.79 -7.87 3.73
C LEU A 172 -19.05 -8.11 4.58
N ARG A 173 -18.94 -8.02 5.91
CA ARG A 173 -20.10 -8.14 6.81
C ARG A 173 -21.17 -7.07 6.53
N GLN A 174 -20.78 -5.88 6.10
CA GLN A 174 -21.70 -4.81 5.77
C GLN A 174 -22.48 -5.06 4.47
N VAL A 175 -21.87 -5.74 3.49
CA VAL A 175 -22.48 -5.94 2.15
C VAL A 175 -23.07 -7.32 1.92
N VAL A 176 -22.68 -8.34 2.70
CA VAL A 176 -23.22 -9.70 2.57
C VAL A 176 -24.75 -9.69 2.70
N GLU A 177 -25.43 -10.47 1.86
CA GLU A 177 -26.90 -10.55 1.79
C GLU A 177 -27.58 -9.23 1.35
N THR A 178 -26.82 -8.31 0.75
CA THR A 178 -27.35 -7.06 0.16
C THR A 178 -27.04 -6.97 -1.34
N PRO A 179 -27.78 -6.15 -2.12
CA PRO A 179 -27.46 -5.90 -3.53
C PRO A 179 -26.04 -5.34 -3.77
N GLN A 180 -25.39 -4.78 -2.74
CA GLN A 180 -24.05 -4.21 -2.79
C GLN A 180 -22.93 -5.26 -2.82
N GLU A 181 -23.24 -6.54 -2.51
CA GLU A 181 -22.27 -7.64 -2.55
C GLU A 181 -21.66 -7.83 -3.95
N GLY A 182 -22.47 -7.73 -5.00
CA GLY A 182 -22.02 -7.83 -6.39
C GLY A 182 -21.04 -6.71 -6.80
N PRO A 183 -21.39 -5.42 -6.64
CA PRO A 183 -20.47 -4.30 -6.83
C PRO A 183 -19.18 -4.42 -6.03
N PHE A 184 -19.24 -4.82 -4.76
CA PHE A 184 -18.05 -5.02 -3.92
C PHE A 184 -17.11 -6.08 -4.50
N LEU A 185 -17.64 -7.25 -4.89
CA LEU A 185 -16.85 -8.30 -5.54
C LEU A 185 -16.20 -7.80 -6.84
N ASN A 186 -16.92 -7.05 -7.67
CA ASN A 186 -16.38 -6.48 -8.89
C ASN A 186 -15.21 -5.52 -8.62
N VAL A 187 -15.32 -4.66 -7.60
CA VAL A 187 -14.22 -3.77 -7.18
C VAL A 187 -12.99 -4.60 -6.81
N LEU A 188 -13.13 -5.63 -5.98
CA LEU A 188 -12.03 -6.52 -5.61
C LEU A 188 -11.40 -7.21 -6.83
N GLN A 189 -12.21 -7.70 -7.76
CA GLN A 189 -11.73 -8.31 -9.00
C GLN A 189 -10.98 -7.32 -9.91
N HIS A 190 -11.41 -6.06 -9.96
CA HIS A 190 -10.70 -5.02 -10.70
C HIS A 190 -9.35 -4.67 -10.05
N LEU A 191 -9.31 -4.53 -8.71
CA LEU A 191 -8.08 -4.30 -7.97
C LEU A 191 -7.09 -5.46 -8.12
N LEU A 192 -7.58 -6.71 -8.09
CA LEU A 192 -6.77 -7.93 -8.27
C LEU A 192 -6.09 -8.03 -9.65
N ARG A 193 -6.61 -7.33 -10.66
CA ARG A 193 -6.06 -7.32 -12.03
C ARG A 193 -4.85 -6.40 -12.20
N ILE A 194 -4.54 -5.54 -11.23
CA ILE A 194 -3.40 -4.62 -11.32
C ILE A 194 -2.12 -5.41 -11.07
N ASP A 195 -1.25 -5.55 -12.09
CA ASP A 195 0.02 -6.25 -11.95
C ASP A 195 1.06 -5.38 -11.22
N PRO A 196 1.55 -5.77 -10.04
CA PRO A 196 2.52 -4.99 -9.26
C PRO A 196 3.88 -4.80 -9.96
N ARG A 197 4.18 -5.58 -11.00
CA ARG A 197 5.43 -5.51 -11.77
C ARG A 197 5.46 -4.35 -12.74
N GLU A 198 4.31 -3.81 -13.12
CA GLU A 198 4.22 -2.71 -14.07
C GLU A 198 4.53 -1.36 -13.41
N ARG A 199 5.24 -0.49 -14.13
CA ARG A 199 5.57 0.87 -13.64
C ARG A 199 4.33 1.74 -13.41
N ILE A 200 3.26 1.49 -14.16
CA ILE A 200 2.00 2.23 -14.03
C ILE A 200 1.15 1.74 -12.85
N SER A 201 1.48 0.60 -12.23
CA SER A 201 0.73 0.02 -11.11
C SER A 201 0.51 1.03 -9.98
N ASP A 202 1.57 1.75 -9.58
CA ASP A 202 1.46 2.74 -8.50
C ASP A 202 0.51 3.89 -8.88
N VAL A 203 0.49 4.30 -10.15
CA VAL A 203 -0.43 5.34 -10.65
C VAL A 203 -1.87 4.80 -10.66
N MET A 204 -2.08 3.53 -11.04
CA MET A 204 -3.40 2.90 -11.04
C MET A 204 -3.97 2.79 -9.63
N TRP A 205 -3.19 2.32 -8.66
CA TRP A 205 -3.61 2.21 -7.25
C TRP A 205 -3.93 3.58 -6.64
N ASN A 206 -3.06 4.58 -6.83
CA ASN A 206 -3.32 5.95 -6.36
C ASN A 206 -4.57 6.57 -7.03
N THR A 207 -4.84 6.24 -8.29
CA THR A 207 -6.04 6.72 -8.99
C THR A 207 -7.29 6.04 -8.43
N ALA A 208 -7.24 4.73 -8.21
CA ALA A 208 -8.34 3.96 -7.64
C ALA A 208 -8.71 4.44 -6.24
N GLU A 209 -7.70 4.68 -5.37
CA GLU A 209 -7.87 5.26 -4.03
C GLU A 209 -8.60 6.61 -4.08
N ARG A 210 -8.12 7.56 -4.90
CA ARG A 210 -8.77 8.88 -5.05
C ARG A 210 -10.20 8.79 -5.58
N LEU A 211 -10.46 7.88 -6.52
CA LEU A 211 -11.81 7.68 -7.06
C LEU A 211 -12.75 7.10 -6.00
N LEU A 212 -12.31 6.10 -5.24
CA LEU A 212 -13.09 5.53 -4.13
C LEU A 212 -13.37 6.58 -3.05
N HIS A 213 -12.37 7.40 -2.68
CA HIS A 213 -12.58 8.50 -1.75
C HIS A 213 -13.65 9.49 -2.25
N ARG A 214 -13.60 9.88 -3.53
CA ARG A 214 -14.63 10.75 -4.12
C ARG A 214 -16.01 10.11 -4.12
N VAL A 215 -16.12 8.81 -4.34
CA VAL A 215 -17.40 8.08 -4.27
C VAL A 215 -18.02 8.19 -2.88
N THR A 216 -17.22 8.19 -1.81
CA THR A 216 -17.74 8.35 -0.43
C THR A 216 -18.24 9.75 -0.11
N LEU A 217 -17.94 10.75 -0.93
CA LEU A 217 -18.35 12.15 -0.77
C LEU A 217 -19.55 12.53 -1.67
N LEU A 218 -20.17 11.57 -2.35
CA LEU A 218 -21.30 11.81 -3.24
C LEU A 218 -22.60 12.00 -2.46
N ASP A 219 -23.22 13.18 -2.61
CA ASP A 219 -24.55 13.48 -2.05
C ASP A 219 -25.68 13.42 -3.10
N ASP A 220 -25.37 13.68 -4.39
CA ASP A 220 -26.35 13.70 -5.49
C ASP A 220 -25.99 12.71 -6.61
N PRO A 221 -26.95 11.92 -7.13
CA PRO A 221 -26.77 11.07 -8.31
C PRO A 221 -26.17 11.77 -9.54
N GLN A 222 -26.39 13.07 -9.75
CA GLN A 222 -25.83 13.81 -10.89
C GLN A 222 -24.31 14.02 -10.80
N ASP A 223 -23.75 13.99 -9.60
CA ASP A 223 -22.30 14.11 -9.41
C ASP A 223 -21.55 12.83 -9.82
N THR A 224 -22.25 11.69 -9.85
CA THR A 224 -21.70 10.42 -10.38
C THR A 224 -21.30 10.54 -11.85
N ALA A 225 -22.12 11.22 -12.67
CA ALA A 225 -21.88 11.40 -14.10
C ALA A 225 -20.64 12.27 -14.39
N ARG A 226 -20.28 13.16 -13.45
CA ARG A 226 -19.05 13.97 -13.52
C ARG A 226 -17.82 13.14 -13.16
N LEU A 227 -17.93 12.25 -12.17
CA LEU A 227 -16.85 11.35 -11.76
C LEU A 227 -16.53 10.29 -12.83
N LEU A 228 -17.57 9.76 -13.50
CA LEU A 228 -17.44 8.70 -14.51
C LEU A 228 -17.16 9.24 -15.92
N ARG A 229 -17.05 10.56 -16.10
CA ARG A 229 -16.76 11.14 -17.41
C ARG A 229 -15.33 10.76 -17.83
N ALA A 230 -15.22 9.94 -18.86
CA ALA A 230 -13.94 9.60 -19.47
C ALA A 230 -13.17 10.88 -19.84
N PRO A 231 -11.83 10.91 -19.71
CA PRO A 231 -11.07 12.01 -20.28
C PRO A 231 -11.31 12.01 -21.78
N SER A 232 -11.98 13.05 -22.27
CA SER A 232 -12.03 13.37 -23.70
C SER A 232 -10.59 13.35 -24.18
N SER A 233 -10.27 12.40 -25.07
CA SER A 233 -8.96 12.37 -25.71
C SER A 233 -8.68 13.77 -26.23
N ARG A 234 -7.64 14.42 -25.70
CA ARG A 234 -7.22 15.77 -26.13
C ARG A 234 -6.84 15.62 -27.60
N ASN A 235 -7.79 15.96 -28.47
CA ASN A 235 -7.63 15.95 -29.91
C ASN A 235 -6.80 17.18 -30.27
N LEU A 236 -5.48 17.07 -30.10
CA LEU A 236 -4.54 17.92 -30.81
C LEU A 236 -4.31 17.27 -32.16
N ASN A 237 -5.06 17.69 -33.19
CA ASN A 237 -4.41 18.07 -34.44
C ASN A 237 -5.32 18.82 -35.41
N LEU A 238 -4.74 19.93 -35.87
CA LEU A 238 -5.00 20.71 -37.07
C LEU A 238 -5.45 19.88 -38.28
N GLY A 239 -6.31 20.49 -39.09
CA GLY A 239 -7.04 19.83 -40.17
C GLY A 239 -6.20 19.32 -41.33
N LYS A 240 -6.72 18.29 -41.98
CA LYS A 240 -7.03 18.23 -43.42
C LYS A 240 -7.54 16.83 -43.80
N GLY A 241 -8.66 16.79 -44.52
CA GLY A 241 -8.88 15.89 -45.66
C GLY A 241 -9.17 14.41 -45.40
N GLY A 242 -10.45 14.05 -45.56
CA GLY A 242 -10.94 12.95 -46.42
C GLY A 242 -10.43 11.50 -46.26
N GLY A 243 -11.38 10.58 -46.08
CA GLY A 243 -11.27 9.22 -46.64
C GLY A 243 -11.39 8.06 -45.65
N SER A 244 -12.55 7.40 -45.67
CA SER A 244 -12.83 5.96 -45.49
C SER A 244 -12.03 5.10 -44.49
N SER A 245 -12.76 4.65 -43.48
CA SER A 245 -13.05 3.24 -43.14
C SER A 245 -11.92 2.19 -43.07
N GLY A 246 -11.75 1.64 -41.86
CA GLY A 246 -11.49 0.21 -41.66
C GLY A 246 -10.29 -0.13 -40.76
N GLY A 247 -10.56 -0.55 -39.51
CA GLY A 247 -9.52 -1.16 -38.68
C GLY A 247 -9.80 -1.14 -37.17
N GLY A 248 -10.89 -1.78 -36.71
CA GLY A 248 -11.16 -1.93 -35.28
C GLY A 248 -10.39 -3.12 -34.68
N SER A 249 -9.28 -2.86 -33.98
CA SER A 249 -8.65 -3.83 -33.08
C SER A 249 -9.37 -3.81 -31.73
N GLY A 250 -10.47 -4.56 -31.63
CA GLY A 250 -11.22 -4.70 -30.38
C GLY A 250 -10.48 -5.58 -29.38
N HIS A 251 -9.98 -4.98 -28.29
CA HIS A 251 -9.75 -5.72 -27.05
C HIS A 251 -11.11 -6.19 -26.51
N ARG A 252 -11.40 -7.48 -26.66
CA ARG A 252 -12.60 -8.11 -26.09
C ARG A 252 -12.43 -8.26 -24.57
N CYS A 253 -13.12 -7.41 -23.83
CA CYS A 253 -13.38 -7.63 -22.41
C CYS A 253 -14.43 -8.76 -22.25
N LEU A 254 -14.18 -9.70 -21.34
CA LEU A 254 -15.09 -10.81 -21.01
C LEU A 254 -15.94 -10.52 -19.75
N CYS A 255 -16.26 -9.25 -19.44
CA CYS A 255 -17.21 -8.93 -18.37
C CYS A 255 -18.66 -9.06 -18.87
N SER A 256 -19.59 -9.42 -17.97
CA SER A 256 -21.04 -9.33 -18.22
C SER A 256 -21.55 -7.89 -18.41
N CYS A 257 -20.70 -6.88 -18.24
CA CYS A 257 -21.06 -5.46 -18.22
C CYS A 257 -21.28 -4.80 -19.59
N HIS A 258 -21.02 -5.49 -20.71
CA HIS A 258 -21.16 -4.95 -22.08
C HIS A 258 -22.19 -5.67 -22.96
N ARG A 259 -23.15 -6.39 -22.38
CA ARG A 259 -24.20 -7.06 -23.17
C ARG A 259 -25.38 -6.11 -23.41
N GLU A 260 -25.16 -5.06 -24.21
CA GLU A 260 -26.24 -4.15 -24.58
C GLU A 260 -27.10 -4.69 -25.74
N THR A 261 -28.40 -4.54 -25.51
CA THR A 261 -29.58 -4.88 -26.28
C THR A 261 -29.63 -4.24 -27.66
N THR A 262 -29.90 -5.04 -28.70
CA THR A 262 -30.46 -4.57 -29.97
C THR A 262 -31.84 -5.19 -30.15
N PRO A 263 -32.89 -4.42 -30.51
CA PRO A 263 -34.20 -4.97 -30.79
C PRO A 263 -34.25 -5.41 -32.26
N VAL A 264 -34.50 -6.69 -32.52
CA VAL A 264 -34.86 -7.16 -33.86
C VAL A 264 -36.19 -7.90 -33.76
N ALA A 265 -37.22 -7.27 -34.31
CA ALA A 265 -38.52 -7.88 -34.52
C ALA A 265 -38.48 -8.81 -35.75
N ASN A 266 -39.08 -9.98 -35.57
CA ASN A 266 -39.59 -10.95 -36.56
C ASN A 266 -38.66 -11.47 -37.66
N SER A 267 -38.32 -12.76 -37.58
CA SER A 267 -38.87 -13.80 -38.47
C SER A 267 -38.37 -15.20 -38.09
N GLY A 268 -39.28 -16.19 -38.08
CA GLY A 268 -38.99 -17.60 -38.37
C GLY A 268 -38.36 -18.45 -37.26
N ALA A 269 -39.15 -19.38 -36.72
CA ALA A 269 -38.67 -20.44 -35.84
C ALA A 269 -37.64 -21.37 -36.54
N PRO A 270 -36.63 -21.84 -35.80
CA PRO A 270 -36.09 -23.18 -36.02
C PRO A 270 -36.17 -24.05 -34.75
N ALA A 271 -36.23 -25.36 -35.00
CA ALA A 271 -36.53 -26.42 -34.06
C ALA A 271 -35.59 -26.50 -32.84
N ALA A 272 -36.16 -27.00 -31.74
CA ALA A 272 -35.47 -27.30 -30.49
C ALA A 272 -34.35 -28.34 -30.69
N VAL A 273 -33.16 -28.02 -30.23
CA VAL A 273 -32.06 -28.98 -30.04
C VAL A 273 -31.99 -29.28 -28.55
N PRO A 274 -32.06 -30.56 -28.11
CA PRO A 274 -32.03 -30.86 -26.69
C PRO A 274 -30.63 -30.61 -26.11
N VAL A 275 -30.58 -29.89 -24.99
CA VAL A 275 -29.39 -29.65 -24.18
C VAL A 275 -29.01 -30.96 -23.46
N PRO A 276 -27.73 -31.39 -23.45
CA PRO A 276 -27.32 -32.57 -22.68
C PRO A 276 -27.43 -32.31 -21.18
N PRO A 277 -27.74 -33.32 -20.36
CA PRO A 277 -27.86 -33.16 -18.92
C PRO A 277 -26.50 -32.81 -18.28
N PRO A 278 -26.51 -32.11 -17.12
CA PRO A 278 -25.29 -31.75 -16.40
C PRO A 278 -24.51 -33.00 -15.92
N PRO A 279 -23.18 -32.91 -15.80
CA PRO A 279 -22.36 -34.01 -15.30
C PRO A 279 -22.71 -34.33 -13.83
N PRO A 280 -22.60 -35.61 -13.42
CA PRO A 280 -22.89 -36.02 -12.05
C PRO A 280 -21.89 -35.39 -11.04
N PRO A 281 -22.32 -35.19 -9.79
CA PRO A 281 -21.46 -34.65 -8.74
C PRO A 281 -20.28 -35.61 -8.44
N PRO A 282 -19.14 -35.07 -7.97
CA PRO A 282 -17.98 -35.88 -7.62
C PRO A 282 -18.28 -36.85 -6.47
N PRO A 283 -17.65 -38.05 -6.45
CA PRO A 283 -17.86 -39.03 -5.40
C PRO A 283 -17.36 -38.52 -4.04
N PRO A 284 -17.99 -38.95 -2.93
CA PRO A 284 -17.55 -38.59 -1.59
C PRO A 284 -16.16 -39.18 -1.29
N PRO A 285 -15.37 -38.55 -0.39
CA PRO A 285 -14.07 -39.05 0.01
C PRO A 285 -14.18 -40.45 0.65
N PRO A 286 -13.16 -41.31 0.51
CA PRO A 286 -13.18 -42.65 1.09
C PRO A 286 -13.28 -42.56 2.60
N LEU A 287 -14.25 -43.28 3.17
CA LEU A 287 -14.37 -43.50 4.61
C LEU A 287 -13.07 -44.16 5.10
N GLY A 288 -12.27 -43.38 5.83
CA GLY A 288 -11.11 -43.89 6.54
C GLY A 288 -11.51 -45.04 7.46
N GLY A 289 -10.70 -46.09 7.45
CA GLY A 289 -10.90 -47.30 8.23
C GLY A 289 -11.18 -46.97 9.70
N GLY A 290 -12.15 -47.70 10.28
CA GLY A 290 -12.41 -47.67 11.70
C GLY A 290 -11.16 -48.03 12.52
N PRO A 291 -11.12 -47.63 13.80
CA PRO A 291 -10.00 -47.94 14.68
C PRO A 291 -9.80 -49.46 14.81
N PRO A 292 -8.54 -49.93 14.96
CA PRO A 292 -8.25 -51.36 15.09
C PRO A 292 -8.89 -51.96 16.36
N PRO A 293 -9.25 -53.25 16.35
CA PRO A 293 -9.82 -53.91 17.52
C PRO A 293 -8.81 -54.00 18.67
N PRO A 294 -9.28 -54.00 19.93
CA PRO A 294 -8.41 -54.09 21.10
C PRO A 294 -7.74 -55.48 21.19
N PRO A 295 -6.52 -55.56 21.79
CA PRO A 295 -5.79 -56.81 21.93
C PRO A 295 -6.52 -57.79 22.88
N PRO A 296 -6.36 -59.11 22.67
CA PRO A 296 -6.95 -60.12 23.55
C PRO A 296 -6.29 -60.10 24.94
N PRO A 297 -7.04 -60.46 26.01
CA PRO A 297 -6.49 -60.52 27.36
C PRO A 297 -5.47 -61.65 27.50
N PRO A 298 -4.42 -61.46 28.33
CA PRO A 298 -3.39 -62.47 28.56
C PRO A 298 -3.93 -63.66 29.39
N PRO A 299 -3.32 -64.85 29.27
CA PRO A 299 -3.63 -66.03 30.09
C PRO A 299 -3.23 -65.85 31.56
#